data_AF-A0A939YG38-F1
#
_entry.id   AF-A0A939YG38-F1
#
_cell.length_a   1.000
_cell.length_b   1.000
_cell.length_c   1.000
_cell.angle_alpha   90.00
_cell.angle_beta   90.00
_cell.angle_gamma   90.00
#
_symmetry.space_group_name_H-M   'P 1'
#
loop_
_entity.id
_entity.type
_entity.pdbx_description
1 polymer ?
#
loop_
_entity_poly.entity_id
_entity_poly.type
_entity_poly.pdbx_seq_one_letter_code
_entity_poly.pdbx_strand_id
1 'polypeptide(L)'
;MFKNVKNKKAFVTALVFVLVIALAAAAGVVSAKFMGEKDVKGSVGLKADLAESITVYEHVANRQTDGSYELDSSAITEEGQTYMLMPGVDIYKDPTVRVTGYTGVPAYLFVETEVSEYGTALGFNMASGWQSLSGHPGVWYKELTSADIPGEDETYKDYPIIATFANGYQILVFEGLPRESEYSISFKAYIGQKTVDYNTPVKVFEALTAGD
;
A
#
# COMPACT_ATOMS: atom_id res chain seq x y z
N MET A 1 -2.13 -1.86 -51.75
CA MET A 1 -3.19 -2.34 -50.84
C MET A 1 -2.52 -3.25 -49.81
N PHE A 2 -2.01 -2.68 -48.70
CA PHE A 2 -1.30 -3.44 -47.67
C PHE A 2 -2.23 -3.64 -46.48
N LYS A 3 -2.61 -4.90 -46.24
CA LYS A 3 -3.24 -5.34 -44.99
C LYS A 3 -2.20 -5.21 -43.88
N ASN A 4 -2.43 -4.31 -42.92
CA ASN A 4 -1.65 -4.32 -41.68
C ASN A 4 -2.46 -4.98 -40.57
N VAL A 5 -1.84 -6.02 -40.04
CA VAL A 5 -2.35 -6.97 -39.07
C VAL A 5 -2.56 -6.26 -37.72
N LYS A 6 -3.69 -6.57 -37.07
CA LYS A 6 -3.99 -6.16 -35.69
C LYS A 6 -2.90 -6.69 -34.75
N ASN A 7 -2.02 -5.81 -34.26
CA ASN A 7 -1.15 -6.15 -33.13
C ASN A 7 -1.97 -6.12 -31.84
N LYS A 8 -2.45 -7.30 -31.41
CA LYS A 8 -2.89 -7.54 -30.05
C LYS A 8 -1.65 -7.40 -29.16
N LYS A 9 -1.57 -6.33 -28.36
CA LYS A 9 -0.51 -6.21 -27.35
C LYS A 9 -0.67 -7.37 -26.38
N ALA A 10 0.34 -8.22 -26.33
CA ALA A 10 0.38 -9.37 -25.44
C ALA A 10 0.47 -8.90 -23.99
N PHE A 11 -0.37 -9.55 -23.20
CA PHE A 11 -0.49 -9.59 -21.75
C PHE A 11 0.88 -9.72 -21.04
N VAL A 12 1.21 -8.78 -20.15
CA VAL A 12 2.16 -9.00 -19.05
C VAL A 12 1.41 -8.64 -17.77
N THR A 13 0.76 -9.65 -17.21
CA THR A 13 0.14 -9.63 -15.88
C THR A 13 0.99 -10.53 -15.00
N ALA A 14 1.19 -10.10 -13.76
CA ALA A 14 2.05 -10.65 -12.70
C ALA A 14 3.35 -9.86 -12.52
N LEU A 15 3.39 -9.18 -11.38
CA LEU A 15 4.56 -8.57 -10.77
C LEU A 15 5.75 -9.55 -10.84
N VAL A 16 6.86 -9.07 -11.38
CA VAL A 16 8.09 -9.81 -11.64
C VAL A 16 8.70 -10.29 -10.31
N PHE A 17 8.91 -11.61 -10.13
CA PHE A 17 9.96 -12.09 -9.23
C PHE A 17 11.29 -11.71 -9.87
N VAL A 18 11.91 -10.63 -9.41
CA VAL A 18 13.20 -10.19 -9.94
C VAL A 18 14.28 -11.09 -9.36
N LEU A 19 14.79 -12.01 -10.18
CA LEU A 19 16.08 -12.66 -9.93
C LEU A 19 17.19 -11.67 -10.36
N VAL A 20 17.64 -10.79 -9.47
CA VAL A 20 18.87 -10.00 -9.68
C VAL A 20 20.05 -10.76 -9.08
N ILE A 21 21.09 -10.94 -9.88
CA ILE A 21 22.40 -11.41 -9.45
C ILE A 21 23.05 -10.27 -8.66
N ALA A 22 23.00 -10.35 -7.33
CA ALA A 22 23.70 -9.42 -6.45
C ALA A 22 25.22 -9.68 -6.53
N LEU A 23 25.99 -8.69 -6.97
CA LEU A 23 27.44 -8.67 -6.75
C LEU A 23 27.92 -7.26 -6.42
N ALA A 24 27.97 -6.96 -5.12
CA ALA A 24 29.18 -6.46 -4.44
C ALA A 24 28.85 -6.24 -2.96
N ALA A 25 29.47 -7.04 -2.09
CA ALA A 25 29.41 -6.90 -0.65
C ALA A 25 30.21 -5.66 -0.20
N ALA A 26 29.54 -4.70 0.42
CA ALA A 26 30.16 -3.72 1.31
C ALA A 26 29.10 -3.22 2.32
N ALA A 27 29.31 -3.51 3.60
CA ALA A 27 28.42 -3.10 4.70
C ALA A 27 28.37 -1.56 4.81
N GLY A 28 27.27 -0.95 4.37
CA GLY A 28 26.98 0.47 4.51
C GLY A 28 25.55 0.68 4.99
N VAL A 29 25.33 1.70 5.81
CA VAL A 29 24.00 2.08 6.28
C VAL A 29 23.37 3.07 5.29
N VAL A 30 22.09 2.88 5.00
CA VAL A 30 21.29 3.72 4.09
C VAL A 30 19.99 4.14 4.76
N SER A 31 19.28 5.16 4.27
CA SER A 31 18.00 5.61 4.85
C SER A 31 16.80 5.26 3.97
N ALA A 32 15.71 4.84 4.60
CA ALA A 32 14.41 4.66 3.97
C ALA A 32 13.35 5.51 4.65
N LYS A 33 12.53 6.22 3.87
CA LYS A 33 11.34 6.93 4.35
C LYS A 33 10.08 6.19 3.90
N PHE A 34 9.25 5.81 4.85
CA PHE A 34 7.95 5.22 4.58
C PHE A 34 6.89 6.27 4.89
N MET A 35 5.97 6.54 3.99
CA MET A 35 4.98 7.61 4.15
C MET A 35 3.57 7.06 4.06
N GLY A 36 2.73 7.42 5.03
CA GLY A 36 1.29 7.37 4.89
C GLY A 36 0.81 8.69 4.31
N GLU A 37 0.00 8.66 3.26
CA GLU A 37 -0.69 9.85 2.78
C GLU A 37 -2.18 9.58 2.73
N LYS A 38 -2.93 10.54 3.25
CA LYS A 38 -4.39 10.51 3.28
C LYS A 38 -4.90 11.36 2.14
N ASP A 39 -5.59 10.72 1.19
CA ASP A 39 -6.39 11.45 0.22
C ASP A 39 -7.85 11.00 0.31
N VAL A 40 -8.68 11.82 0.96
CA VAL A 40 -10.11 11.55 1.07
C VAL A 40 -10.77 12.00 -0.22
N LYS A 41 -10.65 11.18 -1.27
CA LYS A 41 -11.45 11.32 -2.48
C LYS A 41 -12.70 10.48 -2.29
N GLY A 42 -13.77 11.13 -1.84
CA GLY A 42 -15.05 10.48 -1.59
C GLY A 42 -16.16 11.23 -2.29
N SER A 43 -16.59 10.74 -3.46
CA SER A 43 -17.99 10.57 -3.87
C SER A 43 -18.10 10.53 -5.39
N VAL A 44 -17.99 9.32 -5.92
CA VAL A 44 -18.38 9.02 -7.28
C VAL A 44 -19.73 8.29 -7.19
N GLY A 45 -20.78 9.10 -6.98
CA GLY A 45 -22.18 8.69 -6.91
C GLY A 45 -22.86 8.74 -5.53
N LEU A 46 -23.27 9.95 -5.13
CA LEU A 46 -24.48 10.28 -4.33
C LEU A 46 -24.58 9.90 -2.82
N LYS A 47 -23.49 9.62 -2.10
CA LYS A 47 -23.50 9.76 -0.64
C LYS A 47 -22.38 10.68 -0.15
N ALA A 48 -22.74 11.90 0.25
CA ALA A 48 -21.96 12.63 1.24
C ALA A 48 -21.96 11.74 2.49
N ASP A 49 -20.82 11.52 3.14
CA ASP A 49 -20.71 10.65 4.33
C ASP A 49 -20.64 9.13 4.01
N LEU A 50 -19.92 8.71 2.98
CA LEU A 50 -19.62 7.28 2.78
C LEU A 50 -18.88 6.70 4.01
N ALA A 51 -17.92 7.45 4.53
CA ALA A 51 -17.19 7.25 5.76
C ALA A 51 -16.92 8.63 6.40
N GLU A 52 -16.76 8.69 7.72
CA GLU A 52 -16.38 9.92 8.42
C GLU A 52 -14.92 10.27 8.15
N SER A 53 -14.05 9.27 8.15
CA SER A 53 -12.64 9.43 7.80
C SER A 53 -12.04 8.15 7.23
N ILE A 54 -11.05 8.33 6.38
CA ILE A 54 -10.09 7.32 5.99
C ILE A 54 -8.70 7.85 6.32
N THR A 55 -7.88 7.04 6.98
CA THR A 55 -6.54 7.43 7.41
C THR A 55 -5.58 6.28 7.12
N VAL A 56 -4.40 6.59 6.60
CA VAL A 56 -3.28 5.66 6.57
C VAL A 56 -2.41 5.96 7.77
N TYR A 57 -2.20 4.98 8.62
CA TYR A 57 -1.31 5.09 9.76
C TYR A 57 -0.41 3.86 9.84
N GLU A 58 0.60 3.95 10.68
CA GLU A 58 1.40 2.81 11.14
C GLU A 58 1.76 2.99 12.61
N HIS A 59 2.17 1.94 13.29
CA HIS A 59 2.70 2.06 14.65
C HIS A 59 4.11 2.65 14.64
N VAL A 60 4.41 3.48 15.65
CA VAL A 60 5.73 4.09 15.81
C VAL A 60 6.77 2.98 15.97
N ALA A 61 7.86 3.06 15.21
CA ALA A 61 8.94 2.09 15.24
C ALA A 61 10.15 2.68 15.97
N ASN A 62 10.49 2.09 17.11
CA ASN A 62 11.61 2.54 17.92
C ASN A 62 12.87 1.76 17.58
N ARG A 63 13.94 2.48 17.22
CA ARG A 63 15.24 1.87 16.97
C ARG A 63 15.85 1.35 18.27
N GLN A 64 16.32 0.12 18.22
CA GLN A 64 17.00 -0.58 19.30
C GLN A 64 18.52 -0.35 19.26
N THR A 65 19.20 -0.69 20.35
CA THR A 65 20.66 -0.53 20.48
C THR A 65 21.45 -1.37 19.47
N ASP A 66 20.90 -2.53 19.09
CA ASP A 66 21.49 -3.44 18.10
C ASP A 66 21.20 -3.03 16.64
N GLY A 67 20.47 -1.93 16.41
CA GLY A 67 20.12 -1.43 15.09
C GLY A 67 18.81 -2.00 14.52
N SER A 68 18.16 -2.95 15.21
CA SER A 68 16.81 -3.39 14.87
C SER A 68 15.75 -2.34 15.24
N TYR A 69 14.50 -2.59 14.87
CA TYR A 69 13.35 -1.74 15.23
C TYR A 69 12.32 -2.60 15.98
N GLU A 70 11.53 -1.97 16.85
CA GLU A 70 10.37 -2.60 17.49
C GLU A 70 9.17 -1.65 17.37
N LEU A 71 7.98 -2.22 17.11
CA LEU A 71 6.75 -1.43 17.05
C LEU A 71 6.23 -1.13 18.46
N ASP A 72 5.96 0.15 18.73
CA ASP A 72 5.16 0.57 19.87
C ASP A 72 3.68 0.46 19.51
N SER A 73 3.03 -0.61 19.96
CA SER A 73 1.61 -0.86 19.73
C SER A 73 0.66 0.17 20.38
N SER A 74 1.19 1.08 21.21
CA SER A 74 0.41 2.15 21.84
C SER A 74 0.49 3.49 21.12
N ALA A 75 1.41 3.63 20.16
CA ALA A 75 1.67 4.88 19.45
C ALA A 75 1.54 4.70 17.94
N ILE A 76 0.73 5.55 17.29
CA ILE A 76 0.53 5.56 15.85
C ILE A 76 1.01 6.88 15.24
N THR A 77 1.38 6.85 13.96
CA THR A 77 1.74 8.04 13.17
C THR A 77 1.15 7.98 11.77
N GLU A 78 0.78 9.15 11.25
CA GLU A 78 0.32 9.35 9.86
C GLU A 78 1.40 9.99 8.98
N GLU A 79 2.43 10.61 9.57
CA GLU A 79 3.45 11.40 8.84
C GLU A 79 4.54 10.55 8.17
N GLY A 80 4.49 9.24 8.38
CA GLY A 80 5.52 8.31 7.97
C GLY A 80 6.73 8.29 8.91
N GLN A 81 7.63 7.34 8.68
CA GLN A 81 8.79 7.08 9.52
C GLN A 81 10.06 6.89 8.69
N THR A 82 11.20 7.28 9.25
CA THR A 82 12.52 7.09 8.63
C THR A 82 13.28 5.98 9.35
N TYR A 83 13.85 5.06 8.56
CA TYR A 83 14.59 3.90 9.04
C TYR A 83 16.01 3.94 8.51
N MET A 84 16.94 3.59 9.37
CA MET A 84 18.29 3.18 8.97
C MET A 84 18.24 1.74 8.49
N LEU A 85 18.48 1.54 7.20
CA LEU A 85 18.59 0.24 6.56
C LEU A 85 19.97 -0.35 6.79
N MET A 86 20.01 -1.59 7.26
CA MET A 86 21.19 -2.43 7.24
C MET A 86 20.93 -3.61 6.27
N PRO A 87 21.80 -3.85 5.28
CA PRO A 87 21.61 -4.95 4.33
C PRO A 87 21.43 -6.29 5.05
N GLY A 88 20.39 -7.05 4.67
CA GLY A 88 20.02 -8.32 5.29
C GLY A 88 19.32 -8.22 6.65
N VAL A 89 19.03 -7.01 7.15
CA VAL A 89 18.26 -6.78 8.37
C VAL A 89 16.87 -6.27 8.01
N ASP A 90 15.88 -7.13 8.18
CA ASP A 90 14.48 -6.84 7.87
C ASP A 90 13.85 -5.84 8.84
N ILE A 91 12.75 -5.21 8.43
CA ILE A 91 12.14 -4.09 9.14
C ILE A 91 10.69 -4.42 9.54
N TYR A 92 10.36 -4.10 10.79
CA TYR A 92 8.97 -4.10 11.26
C TYR A 92 8.23 -2.88 10.71
N LYS A 93 7.10 -3.14 10.07
CA LYS A 93 6.21 -2.13 9.48
C LYS A 93 4.79 -2.64 9.49
N ASP A 94 3.80 -1.79 9.74
CA ASP A 94 2.40 -2.18 9.66
C ASP A 94 1.48 -1.08 9.15
N PRO A 95 1.77 -0.53 7.95
CA PRO A 95 0.87 0.41 7.31
C PRO A 95 -0.54 -0.17 7.24
N THR A 96 -1.50 0.59 7.75
CA THR A 96 -2.87 0.18 7.97
C THR A 96 -3.79 1.30 7.54
N VAL A 97 -4.82 0.96 6.76
CA VAL A 97 -5.91 1.88 6.46
C VAL A 97 -6.96 1.75 7.54
N ARG A 98 -7.24 2.84 8.25
CA ARG A 98 -8.36 2.96 9.17
C ARG A 98 -9.54 3.63 8.49
N VAL A 99 -10.72 3.03 8.58
CA VAL A 99 -11.98 3.63 8.11
C VAL A 99 -12.91 3.83 9.31
N THR A 100 -13.32 5.07 9.57
CA THR A 100 -14.29 5.43 10.63
C THR A 100 -15.65 5.76 10.03
N GLY A 101 -16.73 5.42 10.74
CA GLY A 101 -18.09 5.81 10.35
C GLY A 101 -18.54 5.33 8.96
N TYR A 102 -17.98 4.21 8.46
CA TYR A 102 -18.39 3.64 7.17
C TYR A 102 -19.87 3.24 7.21
N THR A 103 -20.64 3.71 6.24
CA THR A 103 -22.10 3.60 6.29
C THR A 103 -22.66 2.30 5.72
N GLY A 104 -21.81 1.33 5.38
CA GLY A 104 -22.22 0.00 4.93
C GLY A 104 -22.75 -0.09 3.51
N VAL A 105 -22.76 1.02 2.78
CA VAL A 105 -23.15 1.06 1.38
C VAL A 105 -22.02 0.45 0.55
N PRO A 106 -22.28 -0.53 -0.34
CA PRO A 106 -21.24 -1.19 -1.11
C PRO A 106 -20.23 -0.20 -1.69
N ALA A 107 -18.95 -0.47 -1.46
CA ALA A 107 -17.86 0.43 -1.80
C ALA A 107 -16.61 -0.35 -2.23
N TYR A 108 -15.64 0.37 -2.76
CA TYR A 108 -14.29 -0.12 -2.98
C TYR A 108 -13.33 0.72 -2.15
N LEU A 109 -12.52 0.03 -1.35
CA LEU A 109 -11.37 0.60 -0.66
C LEU A 109 -10.14 0.36 -1.53
N PHE A 110 -9.38 1.41 -1.83
CA PHE A 110 -8.18 1.34 -2.63
C PHE A 110 -6.96 1.70 -1.80
N VAL A 111 -5.84 1.06 -2.12
CA VAL A 111 -4.52 1.49 -1.70
C VAL A 111 -3.62 1.55 -2.92
N GLU A 112 -2.97 2.69 -3.10
CA GLU A 112 -1.90 2.92 -4.05
C GLU A 112 -0.55 2.86 -3.34
N THR A 113 0.35 2.05 -3.88
CA THR A 113 1.71 1.89 -3.40
C THR A 113 2.67 2.53 -4.39
N GLU A 114 3.41 3.56 -3.97
CA GLU A 114 4.49 4.11 -4.78
C GLU A 114 5.82 3.74 -4.13
N VAL A 115 6.79 3.36 -4.95
CA VAL A 115 8.15 3.10 -4.50
C VAL A 115 9.09 4.01 -5.29
N SER A 116 10.09 4.56 -4.61
CA SER A 116 11.20 5.25 -5.29
C SER A 116 11.86 4.34 -6.33
N GLU A 117 12.64 4.92 -7.25
CA GLU A 117 13.42 4.19 -8.27
C GLU A 117 14.19 3.00 -7.68
N TYR A 118 14.79 3.19 -6.50
CA TYR A 118 15.56 2.18 -5.77
C TYR A 118 14.73 1.37 -4.76
N GLY A 119 13.49 1.78 -4.47
CA GLY A 119 12.58 1.13 -3.53
C GLY A 119 12.22 -0.31 -3.91
N THR A 120 12.46 -0.72 -5.16
CA THR A 120 12.35 -2.13 -5.60
C THR A 120 13.32 -3.08 -4.90
N ALA A 121 14.39 -2.55 -4.28
CA ALA A 121 15.27 -3.30 -3.39
C ALA A 121 14.69 -3.49 -1.97
N LEU A 122 13.44 -3.09 -1.74
CA LEU A 122 12.67 -3.38 -0.53
C LEU A 122 11.50 -4.30 -0.93
N GLY A 123 11.45 -5.49 -0.34
CA GLY A 123 10.41 -6.47 -0.64
C GLY A 123 9.25 -6.39 0.36
N PHE A 124 8.02 -6.29 -0.13
CA PHE A 124 6.82 -6.47 0.69
C PHE A 124 5.77 -7.29 -0.06
N ASN A 125 4.87 -7.93 0.70
CA ASN A 125 3.70 -8.59 0.16
C ASN A 125 2.45 -7.84 0.60
N MET A 126 1.43 -7.77 -0.24
CA MET A 126 0.12 -7.25 0.20
C MET A 126 -0.51 -8.20 1.22
N ALA A 127 -1.20 -7.62 2.20
CA ALA A 127 -1.99 -8.38 3.15
C ALA A 127 -3.12 -9.17 2.45
N SER A 128 -3.65 -10.17 3.14
CA SER A 128 -4.70 -11.03 2.58
C SER A 128 -5.94 -10.24 2.15
N GLY A 129 -6.52 -10.67 1.02
CA GLY A 129 -7.77 -10.13 0.48
C GLY A 129 -7.66 -8.82 -0.29
N TRP A 130 -6.46 -8.26 -0.47
CA TRP A 130 -6.23 -7.20 -1.46
C TRP A 130 -6.16 -7.80 -2.87
N GLN A 131 -6.73 -7.10 -3.86
CA GLN A 131 -6.73 -7.50 -5.27
C GLN A 131 -6.04 -6.44 -6.11
N SER A 132 -5.15 -6.83 -7.02
CA SER A 132 -4.48 -5.89 -7.93
C SER A 132 -5.48 -5.28 -8.90
N LEU A 133 -5.45 -3.95 -9.08
CA LEU A 133 -6.32 -3.26 -10.01
C LEU A 133 -5.79 -3.37 -11.45
N SER A 134 -6.59 -3.98 -12.33
CA SER A 134 -6.19 -4.17 -13.74
C SER A 134 -5.96 -2.83 -14.43
N GLY A 135 -4.82 -2.68 -15.11
CA GLY A 135 -4.45 -1.46 -15.83
C GLY A 135 -3.82 -0.36 -14.97
N HIS A 136 -3.75 -0.54 -13.65
CA HIS A 136 -3.24 0.44 -12.70
C HIS A 136 -2.16 -0.19 -11.79
N PRO A 137 -0.90 -0.29 -12.26
CA PRO A 137 0.20 -0.86 -11.48
C PRO A 137 0.37 -0.15 -10.13
N GLY A 138 0.64 -0.91 -9.07
CA GLY A 138 0.78 -0.37 -7.71
C GLY A 138 -0.56 -0.07 -7.02
N VAL A 139 -1.70 -0.24 -7.69
CA VAL A 139 -3.02 -0.01 -7.09
C VAL A 139 -3.67 -1.34 -6.73
N TRP A 140 -4.20 -1.40 -5.51
CA TRP A 140 -4.86 -2.56 -4.93
C TRP A 140 -6.21 -2.16 -4.39
N TYR A 141 -7.17 -3.08 -4.37
CA TYR A 141 -8.49 -2.81 -3.84
C TYR A 141 -9.08 -3.97 -3.02
N LYS A 142 -10.05 -3.61 -2.17
CA LYS A 142 -11.00 -4.48 -1.49
C LYS A 142 -12.42 -4.02 -1.83
N GLU A 143 -13.33 -4.95 -2.05
CA GLU A 143 -14.76 -4.64 -2.08
C GLU A 143 -15.27 -4.66 -0.64
N LEU A 144 -15.90 -3.56 -0.22
CA LEU A 144 -16.51 -3.41 1.09
C LEU A 144 -18.03 -3.57 0.96
N THR A 145 -18.62 -4.23 1.94
CA THR A 145 -20.05 -4.54 2.05
C THR A 145 -20.58 -4.11 3.42
N SER A 146 -21.85 -4.38 3.70
CA SER A 146 -22.40 -4.14 5.04
C SER A 146 -21.75 -4.99 6.15
N ALA A 147 -21.04 -6.07 5.80
CA ALA A 147 -20.27 -6.86 6.76
C ALA A 147 -18.97 -6.17 7.20
N ASP A 148 -18.53 -5.15 6.47
CA ASP A 148 -17.31 -4.40 6.72
C ASP A 148 -17.56 -3.09 7.51
N ILE A 149 -18.80 -2.90 8.00
CA ILE A 149 -19.12 -1.83 8.94
C ILE A 149 -18.44 -2.15 10.28
N PRO A 150 -17.88 -1.15 10.99
CA PRO A 150 -17.54 -1.32 12.40
C PRO A 150 -18.71 -1.95 13.18
N GLY A 151 -18.43 -2.95 14.02
CA GLY A 151 -19.45 -3.51 14.91
C GLY A 151 -20.03 -2.45 15.85
N GLU A 152 -21.14 -2.76 16.55
CA GLU A 152 -21.77 -1.81 17.49
C GLU A 152 -20.80 -1.29 18.58
N ASP A 153 -19.81 -2.10 18.95
CA ASP A 153 -18.77 -1.76 19.94
C ASP A 153 -17.46 -1.23 19.30
N GLU A 154 -17.41 -1.07 17.98
CA GLU A 154 -16.23 -0.60 17.25
C GLU A 154 -16.48 0.77 16.61
N THR A 155 -15.51 1.67 16.73
CA THR A 155 -15.59 3.01 16.12
C THR A 155 -14.94 3.08 14.74
N TYR A 156 -14.19 2.04 14.38
CA TYR A 156 -13.44 1.95 13.12
C TYR A 156 -13.22 0.49 12.70
N LYS A 157 -12.85 0.32 11.43
CA LYS A 157 -12.25 -0.91 10.91
C LYS A 157 -10.86 -0.63 10.37
N ASP A 158 -9.94 -1.51 10.71
CA ASP A 158 -8.55 -1.47 10.24
C ASP A 158 -8.32 -2.52 9.15
N TYR A 159 -7.61 -2.09 8.10
CA TYR A 159 -7.25 -2.90 6.96
C TYR A 159 -5.73 -2.85 6.79
N PRO A 160 -4.99 -3.84 7.33
CA PRO A 160 -3.54 -3.93 7.11
C PRO A 160 -3.23 -3.94 5.62
N ILE A 161 -2.23 -3.16 5.21
CA ILE A 161 -1.86 -3.00 3.80
C ILE A 161 -0.90 -4.11 3.38
N ILE A 162 0.13 -4.35 4.19
CA ILE A 162 1.18 -5.34 3.90
C ILE A 162 1.10 -6.54 4.85
N ALA A 163 1.56 -7.70 4.37
CA ALA A 163 1.58 -8.95 5.11
C ALA A 163 2.84 -9.09 5.96
N THR A 164 2.69 -9.78 7.09
CA THR A 164 3.83 -10.30 7.86
C THR A 164 4.37 -11.56 7.20
N PHE A 165 5.67 -11.55 6.89
CA PHE A 165 6.41 -12.73 6.44
C PHE A 165 6.56 -13.75 7.58
N ALA A 166 6.92 -14.98 7.23
CA ALA A 166 7.07 -16.07 8.22
C ALA A 166 8.12 -15.77 9.31
N ASN A 167 9.07 -14.87 9.03
CA ASN A 167 10.09 -14.41 9.96
C ASN A 167 9.60 -13.30 10.92
N GLY A 168 8.34 -12.86 10.81
CA GLY A 168 7.75 -11.84 11.68
C GLY A 168 7.90 -10.40 11.20
N TYR A 169 8.65 -10.15 10.13
CA TYR A 169 8.87 -8.81 9.55
C TYR A 169 7.92 -8.56 8.38
N GLN A 170 7.79 -7.31 7.96
CA GLN A 170 6.90 -6.92 6.86
C GLN A 170 7.64 -6.32 5.66
N ILE A 171 8.88 -5.83 5.86
CA ILE A 171 9.76 -5.39 4.78
C ILE A 171 11.03 -6.23 4.80
N LEU A 172 11.32 -6.86 3.66
CA LEU A 172 12.57 -7.57 3.42
C LEU A 172 13.61 -6.60 2.86
N VAL A 173 14.80 -6.64 3.44
CA VAL A 173 15.92 -5.79 3.04
C VAL A 173 17.01 -6.64 2.38
N PHE A 174 17.21 -6.48 1.08
CA PHE A 174 18.13 -7.33 0.32
C PHE A 174 19.61 -7.09 0.73
N GLU A 175 20.42 -8.15 0.80
CA GLU A 175 21.85 -8.06 1.15
C GLU A 175 22.67 -7.22 0.15
N GLY A 176 22.20 -7.11 -1.10
CA GLY A 176 22.81 -6.32 -2.17
C GLY A 176 22.22 -4.92 -2.33
N LEU A 177 21.63 -4.34 -1.29
CA LEU A 177 21.10 -2.97 -1.30
C LEU A 177 22.12 -2.01 -1.94
N PRO A 178 21.79 -1.33 -3.05
CA PRO A 178 22.68 -0.36 -3.65
C PRO A 178 22.91 0.83 -2.71
N ARG A 179 24.07 1.47 -2.83
CA ARG A 179 24.41 2.61 -1.98
C ARG A 179 23.80 3.88 -2.57
N GLU A 180 22.53 4.09 -2.30
CA GLU A 180 21.74 5.21 -2.81
C GLU A 180 21.40 6.19 -1.70
N SER A 181 21.07 7.44 -2.05
CA SER A 181 20.86 8.47 -1.03
C SER A 181 19.61 8.23 -0.19
N GLU A 182 18.51 7.74 -0.78
CA GLU A 182 17.23 7.56 -0.09
C GLU A 182 16.34 6.53 -0.80
N TYR A 183 15.74 5.63 -0.01
CA TYR A 183 14.67 4.73 -0.44
C TYR A 183 13.34 5.26 0.08
N SER A 184 12.26 5.13 -0.69
CA SER A 184 10.91 5.39 -0.17
C SER A 184 9.87 4.40 -0.64
N ILE A 185 8.90 4.17 0.25
CA ILE A 185 7.64 3.46 -0.02
C ILE A 185 6.51 4.34 0.55
N SER A 186 5.57 4.76 -0.28
CA SER A 186 4.40 5.52 0.13
C SER A 186 3.12 4.71 -0.06
N PHE A 187 2.14 4.96 0.81
CA PHE A 187 0.82 4.37 0.77
C PHE A 187 -0.24 5.47 0.77
N LYS A 188 -1.03 5.53 -0.30
CA LYS A 188 -2.20 6.40 -0.41
C LYS A 188 -3.45 5.54 -0.38
N ALA A 189 -4.47 5.96 0.37
CA ALA A 189 -5.73 5.22 0.45
C ALA A 189 -6.92 6.06 -0.01
N TYR A 190 -7.83 5.42 -0.75
CA TYR A 190 -9.05 6.05 -1.28
C TYR A 190 -10.25 5.15 -1.00
N ILE A 191 -11.45 5.73 -0.90
CA ILE A 191 -12.68 4.96 -0.78
C ILE A 191 -13.77 5.54 -1.68
N GLY A 192 -14.35 4.69 -2.52
CA GLY A 192 -15.38 5.10 -3.47
C GLY A 192 -16.60 4.19 -3.43
N GLN A 193 -17.78 4.79 -3.44
CA GLN A 193 -19.04 4.05 -3.44
C GLN A 193 -19.22 3.28 -4.75
N LYS A 194 -19.71 2.04 -4.64
CA LYS A 194 -20.18 1.25 -5.77
C LYS A 194 -21.61 1.67 -6.12
N THR A 195 -21.82 2.09 -7.36
CA THR A 195 -23.15 2.47 -7.87
C THR A 195 -23.43 1.76 -9.18
N VAL A 196 -24.58 2.04 -9.81
CA VAL A 196 -24.92 1.48 -11.12
C VAL A 196 -23.92 1.92 -12.19
N ASP A 197 -23.55 3.20 -12.21
CA ASP A 197 -22.61 3.77 -13.17
C ASP A 197 -21.16 3.40 -12.83
N TYR A 198 -20.87 3.32 -11.53
CA TYR A 198 -19.56 3.01 -10.96
C TYR A 198 -19.56 1.63 -10.30
N ASN A 199 -19.82 0.63 -11.14
CA ASN A 199 -20.05 -0.76 -10.73
C ASN A 199 -18.81 -1.66 -10.77
N THR A 200 -17.65 -1.09 -11.12
CA THR A 200 -16.37 -1.79 -11.20
C THR A 200 -15.29 -1.00 -10.48
N PRO A 201 -14.28 -1.64 -9.88
CA PRO A 201 -13.22 -0.95 -9.16
C PRO A 201 -12.43 0.01 -10.06
N VAL A 202 -12.18 -0.33 -11.34
CA VAL A 202 -11.45 0.54 -12.28
C VAL A 202 -12.18 1.87 -12.48
N LYS A 203 -13.47 1.84 -12.83
CA LYS A 203 -14.27 3.06 -13.01
C LYS A 203 -14.32 3.92 -11.76
N VAL A 204 -14.41 3.30 -10.58
CA VAL A 204 -14.45 4.04 -9.31
C VAL A 204 -13.11 4.69 -9.07
N PHE A 205 -12.01 3.94 -9.18
CA PHE A 205 -10.65 4.47 -8.99
C PHE A 205 -10.33 5.62 -9.95
N GLU A 206 -10.58 5.45 -11.25
CA GLU A 206 -10.33 6.48 -12.26
C GLU A 206 -11.14 7.76 -11.99
N ALA A 207 -12.39 7.62 -11.52
CA ALA A 207 -13.20 8.77 -11.18
C ALA A 207 -12.77 9.46 -9.88
N LEU A 208 -12.14 8.73 -8.95
CA LEU A 208 -11.51 9.31 -7.77
C LEU A 208 -10.24 10.09 -8.14
N THR A 209 -9.43 9.59 -9.07
CA THR A 209 -8.12 10.17 -9.40
C THR A 209 -8.11 11.12 -10.61
N ALA A 210 -9.23 11.29 -11.32
CA ALA A 210 -9.33 12.15 -12.51
C ALA A 210 -9.06 13.65 -12.29
N GLY A 211 -8.77 14.08 -11.06
CA GLY A 211 -8.52 15.48 -10.69
C GLY A 211 -7.10 15.78 -10.20
N ASP A 212 -6.16 14.82 -10.28
CA ASP A 212 -4.73 15.00 -9.95
C ASP A 212 -3.89 15.47 -11.15
#